data_AF-A0A9D8F865-F1
#
_entry.id   AF-A0A9D8F865-F1
#
_cell.length_a   1.000
_cell.length_b   1.000
_cell.length_c   1.000
_cell.angle_alpha   90.00
_cell.angle_beta   90.00
_cell.angle_gamma   90.00
#
_symmetry.space_group_name_H-M   'P 1'
#
loop_
_entity.id
_entity.type
_entity.pdbx_description
1 polymer ?
#
loop_
_entity_poly.entity_id
_entity_poly.type
_entity_poly.pdbx_seq_one_letter_code
_entity_poly.pdbx_strand_id
1 'polypeptide(L)'
;MKAGRLLALVMLTGAGLVWQAAGPARLSASSGGGQPSSIDLGAFVSTYCTSCHNDRTRTGGVSLSDAKLADPVAHPELWEKVLHKISTGQMPPANMQHPEAGDLRNVIAHITAALDRAAAARPDPGRVGAHRLNRTEYGNAVRDLLGVTIDTNALLLPDEAD
;
A
#
# COMPACT_ATOMS: atom_id res chain seq x y z
N MET A 1 20.43 -95.86 18.96
CA MET A 1 18.97 -96.09 18.91
C MET A 1 18.31 -94.80 18.42
N LYS A 2 17.58 -94.92 17.30
CA LYS A 2 16.47 -94.09 16.78
C LYS A 2 16.54 -92.54 16.74
N ALA A 3 16.23 -92.07 15.52
CA ALA A 3 15.41 -90.91 15.15
C ALA A 3 16.04 -89.53 15.40
N GLY A 4 16.28 -88.66 14.43
CA GLY A 4 15.52 -88.39 13.20
C GLY A 4 14.52 -87.28 13.48
N ARG A 5 14.76 -86.07 12.96
CA ARG A 5 13.71 -85.11 12.56
C ARG A 5 14.26 -83.94 11.74
N LEU A 6 13.46 -83.64 10.71
CA LEU A 6 13.64 -82.75 9.58
C LEU A 6 13.48 -81.25 9.92
N LEU A 7 14.04 -80.44 9.02
CA LEU A 7 13.60 -79.13 8.48
C LEU A 7 12.97 -78.08 9.42
N ALA A 8 13.50 -76.86 9.37
CA ALA A 8 12.85 -75.75 8.66
C ALA A 8 13.77 -74.52 8.60
N LEU A 9 14.23 -74.18 7.39
CA LEU A 9 14.87 -72.91 7.07
C LEU A 9 13.75 -71.86 6.90
N VAL A 10 13.57 -70.99 7.88
CA VAL A 10 12.68 -69.82 7.75
C VAL A 10 13.52 -68.66 7.22
N MET A 11 13.45 -68.44 5.91
CA MET A 11 13.93 -67.20 5.28
C MET A 11 12.93 -66.09 5.58
N LEU A 12 13.23 -65.24 6.57
CA LEU A 12 12.53 -63.96 6.72
C LEU A 12 12.99 -63.01 5.61
N THR A 13 12.18 -62.87 4.56
CA THR A 13 12.30 -61.75 3.62
C THR A 13 11.76 -60.49 4.29
N GLY A 14 12.66 -59.62 4.76
CA GLY A 14 12.32 -58.30 5.24
C GLY A 14 11.86 -57.41 4.09
N ALA A 15 10.54 -57.23 3.96
CA ALA A 15 9.95 -56.21 3.09
C ALA A 15 10.25 -54.83 3.68
N GLY A 16 11.18 -54.10 3.07
CA GLY A 16 11.46 -52.70 3.41
C GLY A 16 10.26 -51.82 3.08
N LEU A 17 9.61 -51.27 4.11
CA LEU A 17 8.60 -50.24 3.98
C LEU A 17 9.31 -48.93 3.58
N VAL A 18 9.30 -48.62 2.28
CA VAL A 18 9.83 -47.34 1.77
C VAL A 18 8.79 -46.25 2.07
N TRP A 19 9.08 -45.40 3.05
CA TRP A 19 8.29 -44.22 3.38
C TRP A 19 8.51 -43.16 2.29
N GLN A 20 7.56 -43.03 1.37
CA GLN A 20 7.54 -41.95 0.38
C GLN A 20 7.05 -40.67 1.07
N ALA A 21 7.97 -39.75 1.33
CA ALA A 21 7.64 -38.40 1.75
C ALA A 21 7.07 -37.62 0.55
N ALA A 22 5.76 -37.38 0.54
CA ALA A 22 5.13 -36.46 -0.39
C ALA A 22 5.59 -35.03 -0.07
N GLY A 23 6.47 -34.47 -0.90
CA GLY A 23 6.88 -33.06 -0.81
C GLY A 23 5.73 -32.11 -1.20
N PRO A 24 5.68 -30.90 -0.63
CA PRO A 24 4.60 -29.96 -0.93
C PRO A 24 4.68 -29.52 -2.40
N ALA A 25 3.54 -29.61 -3.09
CA ALA A 25 3.38 -29.07 -4.43
C ALA A 25 3.69 -27.57 -4.40
N ARG A 26 4.77 -27.17 -5.09
CA ARG A 26 5.06 -25.75 -5.31
C ARG A 26 4.03 -25.22 -6.30
N LEU A 27 3.08 -24.44 -5.79
CA LEU A 27 2.25 -23.60 -6.64
C LEU A 27 3.16 -22.56 -7.29
N SER A 28 3.49 -22.76 -8.57
CA SER A 28 4.04 -21.68 -9.40
C SER A 28 2.94 -20.63 -9.55
N ALA A 29 3.02 -19.58 -8.74
CA ALA A 29 2.33 -18.34 -9.02
C ALA A 29 2.91 -17.79 -10.33
N SER A 30 2.19 -17.98 -11.43
CA SER A 30 2.48 -17.30 -12.68
C SER A 30 2.28 -15.80 -12.42
N SER A 31 3.38 -15.13 -12.11
CA SER A 31 3.44 -13.68 -12.08
C SER A 31 3.35 -13.26 -13.54
N GLY A 32 2.12 -13.11 -14.04
CA GLY A 32 1.81 -12.39 -15.26
C GLY A 32 2.11 -10.90 -15.07
N GLY A 33 3.37 -10.59 -14.78
CA GLY A 33 3.92 -9.26 -14.85
C GLY A 33 4.15 -8.94 -16.31
N GLY A 34 3.08 -8.57 -17.02
CA GLY A 34 3.24 -7.76 -18.22
C GLY A 34 4.10 -6.57 -17.80
N GLN A 35 5.27 -6.43 -18.43
CA GLN A 35 6.11 -5.26 -18.22
C GLN A 35 5.23 -4.02 -18.36
N PRO A 36 5.26 -3.07 -17.42
CA PRO A 36 4.51 -1.84 -17.60
C PRO A 36 5.02 -1.22 -18.90
N SER A 37 4.16 -1.20 -19.92
CA SER A 37 4.34 -0.31 -21.07
C SER A 37 4.73 1.04 -20.50
N SER A 38 5.82 1.64 -20.96
CA SER A 38 6.26 2.94 -20.47
C SER A 38 5.08 3.91 -20.58
N ILE A 39 4.46 4.23 -19.45
CA ILE A 39 3.30 5.11 -19.41
C ILE A 39 3.80 6.50 -19.78
N ASP A 40 3.30 7.04 -20.89
CA ASP A 40 3.55 8.41 -21.26
C ASP A 40 2.60 9.33 -20.48
N LEU A 41 3.05 9.72 -19.29
CA LEU A 41 2.31 10.64 -18.43
C LEU A 41 2.07 11.99 -19.12
N GLY A 42 3.02 12.47 -19.93
CA GLY A 42 2.91 13.73 -20.64
C GLY A 42 1.78 13.70 -21.67
N ALA A 43 1.69 12.62 -22.46
CA ALA A 43 0.60 12.42 -23.40
C ALA A 43 -0.77 12.32 -22.70
N PHE A 44 -0.84 11.65 -21.55
CA PHE A 44 -2.06 11.56 -20.75
C PHE A 44 -2.52 12.95 -20.26
N VAL A 45 -1.60 13.73 -19.67
CA VAL A 45 -1.88 15.08 -19.18
C VAL A 45 -2.34 15.99 -20.33
N SER A 46 -1.63 15.94 -21.45
CA SER A 46 -1.98 16.73 -22.63
C SER A 46 -3.39 16.41 -23.12
N THR A 47 -3.76 15.13 -23.17
CA THR A 47 -5.05 14.68 -23.73
C THR A 47 -6.22 14.97 -22.80
N TYR A 48 -6.08 14.66 -21.50
CA TYR A 48 -7.22 14.62 -20.58
C TYR A 48 -7.29 15.79 -19.60
N CYS A 49 -6.19 16.53 -19.41
CA CYS A 49 -6.12 17.57 -18.37
C CYS A 49 -6.04 18.99 -18.93
N THR A 50 -5.22 19.20 -19.97
CA THR A 50 -4.86 20.56 -20.41
C THR A 50 -5.98 21.32 -21.13
N SER A 51 -7.10 20.69 -21.50
CA SER A 51 -8.26 21.40 -22.04
C SER A 51 -8.89 22.37 -21.03
N CYS A 52 -8.85 22.02 -19.73
CA CYS A 52 -9.38 22.85 -18.64
C CYS A 52 -8.28 23.40 -17.71
N HIS A 53 -7.22 22.63 -17.46
CA HIS A 53 -6.13 23.00 -16.56
C HIS A 53 -4.93 23.52 -17.35
N ASN A 54 -5.09 24.69 -17.95
CA ASN A 54 -4.04 25.39 -18.70
C ASN A 54 -3.92 26.85 -18.25
N ASP A 55 -2.93 27.56 -18.78
CA ASP A 55 -2.65 28.95 -18.39
C ASP A 55 -3.74 29.96 -18.77
N ARG A 56 -4.65 29.60 -19.68
CA ARG A 56 -5.76 30.46 -20.10
C ARG A 56 -7.02 30.20 -19.28
N THR A 57 -7.51 28.96 -19.27
CA THR A 57 -8.76 28.57 -18.62
C THR A 57 -8.59 28.44 -17.10
N ARG A 58 -7.45 27.88 -16.66
CA ARG A 58 -7.05 27.72 -15.26
C ARG A 58 -8.19 27.25 -14.33
N THR A 59 -8.94 26.24 -14.75
CA THR A 59 -10.04 25.71 -13.94
C THR A 59 -9.51 25.24 -12.58
N GLY A 60 -10.17 25.67 -11.50
CA GLY A 60 -9.74 25.36 -10.14
C GLY A 60 -8.41 26.00 -9.73
N GLY A 61 -7.93 27.03 -10.44
CA GLY A 61 -6.68 27.71 -10.12
C GLY A 61 -5.41 26.95 -10.56
N VAL A 62 -5.56 25.83 -11.28
CA VAL A 62 -4.46 24.94 -11.65
C VAL A 62 -4.14 25.05 -13.15
N SER A 63 -2.85 25.04 -13.48
CA SER A 63 -2.34 24.84 -14.84
C SER A 63 -1.40 23.65 -14.86
N LEU A 64 -1.56 22.77 -15.84
CA LEU A 64 -0.70 21.62 -16.11
C LEU A 64 -0.02 21.76 -17.49
N SER A 65 0.10 22.98 -18.00
CA SER A 65 0.72 23.27 -19.30
C SER A 65 2.25 23.27 -19.27
N ASP A 66 2.87 23.49 -18.11
CA ASP A 66 4.32 23.41 -17.94
C ASP A 66 4.74 21.96 -17.68
N ALA A 67 5.74 21.47 -18.43
CA ALA A 67 6.32 20.14 -18.24
C ALA A 67 6.88 19.93 -16.82
N LYS A 68 7.33 20.99 -16.15
CA LYS A 68 7.74 20.92 -14.73
C LYS A 68 6.56 20.66 -13.83
N LEU A 69 5.43 21.34 -14.05
CA LEU A 69 4.19 21.10 -13.32
C LEU A 69 3.61 19.72 -13.63
N ALA A 70 3.95 19.16 -14.79
CA ALA A 70 3.59 17.80 -15.18
C ALA A 70 4.47 16.71 -14.50
N ASP A 71 5.47 17.06 -13.69
CA ASP A 71 6.30 16.11 -12.93
C ASP A 71 5.73 15.87 -11.52
N PRO A 72 5.28 14.65 -11.20
CA PRO A 72 4.79 14.28 -9.87
C PRO A 72 5.79 14.50 -8.74
N VAL A 73 7.09 14.27 -8.99
CA VAL A 73 8.12 14.35 -7.97
C VAL A 73 8.48 15.80 -7.65
N ALA A 74 8.42 16.68 -8.65
CA ALA A 74 8.65 18.11 -8.45
C ALA A 74 7.50 18.81 -7.70
N HIS A 75 6.27 18.29 -7.82
CA HIS A 75 5.07 18.90 -7.24
C HIS A 75 4.15 17.87 -6.54
N PRO A 76 4.60 17.22 -5.45
CA PRO A 76 3.88 16.11 -4.83
C PRO A 76 2.49 16.52 -4.32
N GLU A 77 2.35 17.66 -3.65
CA GLU A 77 1.06 18.14 -3.13
C GLU A 77 0.01 18.40 -4.22
N LEU A 78 0.45 18.84 -5.41
CA LEU A 78 -0.44 19.02 -6.56
C LEU A 78 -0.89 17.67 -7.08
N TRP A 79 0.06 16.74 -7.23
CA TRP A 79 -0.18 15.44 -7.83
C TRP A 79 -0.94 14.48 -6.93
N GLU A 80 -0.86 14.60 -5.61
CA GLU A 80 -1.76 13.93 -4.67
C GLU A 80 -3.21 14.37 -4.85
N LYS A 81 -3.45 15.68 -5.06
CA LYS A 81 -4.80 16.20 -5.35
C LYS A 81 -5.30 15.69 -6.70
N VAL A 82 -4.44 15.68 -7.72
CA VAL A 82 -4.76 15.11 -9.03
C VAL A 82 -5.13 13.63 -8.88
N LEU A 83 -4.29 12.85 -8.18
CA LEU A 83 -4.51 11.44 -7.90
C LEU A 83 -5.85 11.19 -7.21
N HIS A 84 -6.18 11.99 -6.19
CA HIS A 84 -7.48 11.91 -5.52
C HIS A 84 -8.64 12.18 -6.49
N LYS A 85 -8.54 13.19 -7.36
CA LYS A 85 -9.61 13.52 -8.32
C LYS A 85 -9.81 12.44 -9.39
N ILE A 86 -8.73 11.90 -9.94
CA ILE A 86 -8.83 10.87 -10.99
C ILE A 86 -9.21 9.50 -10.42
N SER A 87 -8.76 9.15 -9.21
CA SER A 87 -9.11 7.89 -8.55
C SER A 87 -10.57 7.83 -8.10
N THR A 88 -11.16 8.99 -7.77
CA THR A 88 -12.58 9.10 -7.40
C THR A 88 -13.50 9.38 -8.59
N GLY A 89 -12.96 9.40 -9.82
CA GLY A 89 -13.74 9.68 -11.04
C GLY A 89 -14.30 11.10 -11.12
N GLN A 90 -13.83 12.03 -10.30
CA GLN A 90 -14.21 13.45 -10.36
C GLN A 90 -13.59 14.16 -11.56
N MET A 91 -12.49 13.62 -12.09
CA MET A 91 -11.80 14.15 -13.27
C MET A 91 -11.46 13.01 -14.26
N PRO A 92 -11.64 13.22 -15.58
CA PRO A 92 -12.27 14.39 -16.21
C PRO A 92 -13.76 14.54 -15.84
N PRO A 93 -14.38 15.73 -15.96
CA PRO A 93 -15.80 15.88 -15.66
C PRO A 93 -16.67 15.05 -16.63
N ALA A 94 -17.91 14.76 -16.26
CA ALA A 94 -18.77 13.81 -16.97
C ALA A 94 -19.05 14.15 -18.45
N ASN A 95 -18.90 15.41 -18.85
CA ASN A 95 -19.09 15.88 -20.22
C ASN A 95 -17.81 15.86 -21.07
N MET A 96 -16.69 15.37 -20.53
CA MET A 96 -15.41 15.29 -21.23
C MET A 96 -15.07 13.85 -21.59
N GLN A 97 -14.08 13.66 -22.45
CA GLN A 97 -13.58 12.33 -22.77
C GLN A 97 -12.89 11.72 -21.55
N HIS A 98 -13.32 10.52 -21.15
CA HIS A 98 -12.66 9.76 -20.09
C HIS A 98 -11.64 8.79 -20.71
N PRO A 99 -10.49 8.57 -20.04
CA PRO A 99 -9.58 7.51 -20.43
C PRO A 99 -10.24 6.13 -20.31
N GLU A 100 -9.69 5.16 -21.02
CA GLU A 100 -10.03 3.75 -20.80
C GLU A 100 -9.64 3.34 -19.36
N ALA A 101 -10.39 2.43 -18.75
CA ALA A 101 -10.21 2.07 -17.35
C ALA A 101 -8.84 1.44 -17.06
N GLY A 102 -8.27 0.69 -17.99
CA GLY A 102 -6.90 0.19 -17.96
C GLY A 102 -5.87 1.31 -17.99
N ASP A 103 -5.99 2.24 -18.94
CA ASP A 103 -5.09 3.39 -19.05
C ASP A 103 -5.11 4.25 -17.78
N LEU A 104 -6.31 4.53 -17.25
CA LEU A 104 -6.48 5.28 -16.01
C LEU A 104 -5.81 4.57 -14.82
N ARG A 105 -6.04 3.27 -14.66
CA ARG A 105 -5.40 2.46 -13.58
C ARG A 105 -3.88 2.47 -13.70
N ASN A 106 -3.37 2.34 -14.92
CA ASN A 106 -1.93 2.35 -15.18
C ASN A 106 -1.32 3.70 -14.78
N VAL A 107 -1.91 4.81 -15.22
CA VAL A 107 -1.46 6.16 -14.87
C VAL A 107 -1.53 6.42 -13.37
N ILE A 108 -2.63 6.03 -12.71
CA ILE A 108 -2.76 6.11 -11.24
C ILE A 108 -1.61 5.36 -10.57
N ALA A 109 -1.38 4.10 -10.95
CA ALA A 109 -0.30 3.29 -10.36
C ALA A 109 1.08 3.90 -10.61
N HIS A 110 1.31 4.50 -11.78
CA HIS A 110 2.57 5.17 -12.12
C HIS A 110 2.83 6.40 -11.24
N ILE A 111 1.84 7.28 -11.10
CA ILE A 111 1.94 8.49 -10.27
C ILE A 111 2.14 8.10 -8.81
N THR A 112 1.32 7.17 -8.28
CA THR A 112 1.45 6.67 -6.91
C THR A 112 2.84 6.13 -6.65
N ALA A 113 3.36 5.25 -7.51
CA ALA A 113 4.69 4.67 -7.33
C ALA A 113 5.81 5.71 -7.41
N ALA A 114 5.64 6.78 -8.20
CA ALA A 114 6.60 7.89 -8.25
C ALA A 114 6.60 8.70 -6.95
N LEU A 115 5.42 9.03 -6.44
CA LEU A 115 5.26 9.76 -5.17
C LEU A 115 5.76 8.94 -3.98
N ASP A 116 5.43 7.65 -3.92
CA ASP A 116 5.88 6.74 -2.85
C ASP A 116 7.40 6.62 -2.80
N ARG A 117 8.05 6.50 -3.97
CA ARG A 117 9.53 6.49 -4.05
C ARG A 117 10.13 7.81 -3.58
N ALA A 118 9.53 8.93 -3.95
CA ALA A 118 9.99 10.25 -3.53
C ALA A 118 9.85 10.44 -2.00
N ALA A 119 8.71 10.03 -1.44
CA ALA A 119 8.44 10.07 0.00
C ALA A 119 9.38 9.13 0.80
N ALA A 120 9.65 7.93 0.28
CA ALA A 120 10.59 7.00 0.91
C ALA A 120 12.03 7.55 0.93
N ALA A 121 12.44 8.28 -0.12
CA ALA A 121 13.76 8.90 -0.20
C ALA A 121 13.90 10.09 0.75
N ARG A 122 12.80 10.78 1.06
CA ARG A 122 12.76 11.93 1.98
C ARG A 122 11.52 11.85 2.87
N PRO A 123 11.53 11.02 3.92
CA PRO A 123 10.37 10.85 4.79
C PRO A 123 9.99 12.18 5.44
N ASP A 124 8.74 12.58 5.26
CA ASP A 124 8.14 13.73 5.94
C ASP A 124 6.90 13.23 6.69
N PRO A 125 6.92 13.15 8.04
CA PRO A 125 5.74 12.78 8.82
C PRO A 125 4.66 13.87 8.78
N GLY A 126 4.92 14.99 8.12
CA GLY A 126 4.04 16.14 8.06
C GLY A 126 3.98 16.86 9.40
N ARG A 127 2.91 17.64 9.58
CA ARG A 127 2.63 18.29 10.86
C ARG A 127 1.90 17.32 11.78
N VAL A 128 2.64 16.74 12.71
CA VAL A 128 2.05 16.05 13.87
C VAL A 128 1.48 17.13 14.78
N GLY A 129 0.16 17.31 14.75
CA GLY A 129 -0.53 18.19 15.70
C GLY A 129 -0.39 17.66 17.12
N ALA A 130 -0.51 18.53 18.12
CA ALA A 130 -0.67 18.07 19.50
C ALA A 130 -1.98 17.26 19.59
N HIS A 131 -1.88 15.99 19.94
CA HIS A 131 -3.07 15.18 20.22
C HIS A 131 -3.64 15.51 21.59
N ARG A 132 -4.92 15.19 21.80
CA ARG A 132 -5.53 15.31 23.13
C ARG A 132 -4.84 14.31 24.04
N LEU A 133 -4.35 14.78 25.19
CA LEU A 133 -3.80 13.89 26.21
C LEU A 133 -4.87 12.90 26.67
N ASN A 134 -4.56 11.61 26.57
CA ASN A 134 -5.36 10.59 27.19
C ASN A 134 -5.27 10.68 28.73
N ARG A 135 -6.10 9.94 29.43
CA ARG A 135 -6.19 9.96 30.90
C ARG A 135 -4.85 9.70 31.58
N THR A 136 -4.04 8.79 31.03
CA THR A 136 -2.71 8.47 31.57
C THR A 136 -1.73 9.61 31.31
N GLU A 137 -1.72 10.15 30.10
CA GLU A 137 -0.89 11.28 29.71
C GLU A 137 -1.21 12.54 30.51
N TYR A 138 -2.48 12.82 30.77
CA TYR A 138 -2.90 13.92 31.63
C TYR A 138 -2.42 13.72 33.07
N GLY A 139 -2.57 12.51 33.63
CA GLY A 139 -2.08 12.19 34.97
C GLY A 139 -0.57 12.37 35.11
N ASN A 140 0.19 11.94 34.10
CA ASN A 140 1.63 12.16 34.03
C ASN A 140 1.97 13.65 33.93
N ALA A 141 1.26 14.41 33.08
CA ALA A 141 1.46 15.85 32.96
C ALA A 141 1.20 16.59 34.28
N VAL A 142 0.14 16.25 35.00
CA VAL A 142 -0.16 16.84 36.33
C VAL A 142 0.94 16.51 37.33
N ARG A 143 1.41 15.25 37.38
CA ARG A 143 2.52 14.85 38.26
C ARG A 143 3.81 15.60 37.90
N ASP A 144 4.16 15.67 36.63
CA ASP A 144 5.45 16.18 36.18
C ASP A 144 5.51 17.72 36.26
N LEU A 145 4.38 18.40 36.04
CA LEU A 145 4.31 19.86 36.10
C LEU A 145 3.99 20.40 37.50
N LEU A 146 3.15 19.71 38.27
CA LEU A 146 2.65 20.21 39.56
C LEU A 146 3.13 19.39 40.77
N GLY A 147 3.78 18.25 40.56
CA GLY A 147 4.23 17.36 41.64
C GLY A 147 3.10 16.61 42.35
N VAL A 148 1.88 16.63 41.80
CA VAL A 148 0.70 16.02 42.43
C VAL A 148 0.30 14.75 41.69
N THR A 149 0.12 13.66 42.41
CA THR A 149 -0.46 12.42 41.86
C THR A 149 -1.98 12.45 42.03
N ILE A 150 -2.70 12.28 40.94
CA ILE A 150 -4.17 12.21 40.92
C ILE A 150 -4.65 10.85 40.44
N ASP A 151 -5.76 10.36 40.99
CA ASP A 151 -6.46 9.20 40.44
C ASP A 151 -7.35 9.65 39.28
N THR A 152 -6.80 9.54 38.08
CA THR A 152 -7.50 9.94 36.86
C THR A 152 -8.68 9.03 36.53
N ASN A 153 -8.77 7.81 37.10
CA ASN A 153 -9.92 6.93 36.89
C ASN A 153 -11.13 7.34 37.71
N ALA A 154 -10.90 7.88 38.89
CA ALA A 154 -11.95 8.42 39.75
C ALA A 154 -12.43 9.81 39.30
N LEU A 155 -11.56 10.60 38.67
CA LEU A 155 -11.82 12.03 38.39
C LEU A 155 -12.25 12.33 36.95
N LEU A 156 -11.88 11.50 35.98
CA LEU A 156 -12.13 11.75 34.56
C LEU A 156 -13.09 10.69 33.98
N LEU A 157 -13.75 11.02 32.87
CA LEU A 157 -14.48 10.04 32.04
C LEU A 157 -13.51 9.19 31.21
N PRO A 158 -13.87 7.94 30.84
CA PRO A 158 -12.97 7.07 30.07
C PRO A 158 -12.61 7.73 28.75
N ASP A 159 -11.41 7.44 28.25
CA ASP A 159 -11.04 7.92 26.92
C ASP A 159 -11.90 7.21 25.87
N GLU A 160 -12.44 7.98 24.94
CA GLU A 160 -13.10 7.42 23.76
C GLU A 160 -12.02 6.83 22.84
N ALA A 161 -12.32 5.71 22.20
CA ALA A 161 -11.45 5.18 21.15
C ALA A 161 -11.72 5.98 19.87
N ASP A 162 -10.71 6.74 19.43
CA ASP A 162 -10.67 7.35 18.09
C ASP A 162 -10.54 6.30 16.99
#